data_AF-A0A839BUT5-F1
#
_entry.id   AF-A0A839BUT5-F1
#
_cell.length_a   1.000
_cell.length_b   1.000
_cell.length_c   1.000
_cell.angle_alpha   90.00
_cell.angle_beta   90.00
_cell.angle_gamma   90.00
#
_symmetry.space_group_name_H-M   'P 1'
#
loop_
_entity.id
_entity.type
_entity.pdbx_description
1 polymer ?
#
loop_
_entity_poly.entity_id
_entity_poly.type
_entity_poly.pdbx_seq_one_letter_code
_entity_poly.pdbx_strand_id
1 'polypeptide(L)' 'MREWTKEELALLWRHNNEEVAALTGRSIKEVGDKRLQVNLERNGWDKHNPEAVTKWEAA' A
#
# COMPACT_ATOMS: atom_id res chain seq x y z
N MET A 1 13.85 -5.21 -2.01
CA MET A 1 12.49 -5.51 -2.51
C MET A 1 12.40 -5.04 -3.95
N ARG A 2 11.62 -5.71 -4.80
CA ARG A 2 11.36 -5.23 -6.17
C ARG A 2 10.47 -3.98 -6.12
N GLU A 3 10.86 -2.92 -6.80
CA GLU A 3 10.07 -1.69 -6.93
C GLU A 3 8.68 -1.96 -7.51
N TRP A 4 7.69 -1.16 -7.10
CA TRP A 4 6.32 -1.26 -7.61
C TRP A 4 6.19 -0.49 -8.93
N THR A 5 5.68 -1.15 -9.98
CA THR A 5 5.41 -0.46 -11.24
C THR A 5 4.09 0.31 -11.17
N LYS A 6 3.89 1.25 -12.10
CA LYS A 6 2.63 2.00 -12.21
C LYS A 6 1.44 1.08 -12.44
N GLU A 7 1.63 0.03 -13.23
CA GLU A 7 0.63 -0.99 -13.53
C GLU A 7 0.26 -1.79 -12.28
N GLU A 8 1.25 -2.18 -11.47
CA GLU A 8 1.01 -2.87 -10.20
C GLU A 8 0.30 -1.99 -9.18
N LEU A 9 0.70 -0.71 -9.09
CA LEU A 9 0.01 0.26 -8.23
C LEU A 9 -1.45 0.43 -8.66
N ALA A 10 -1.74 0.42 -9.97
CA ALA A 10 -3.10 0.49 -10.48
C ALA A 10 -3.94 -0.76 -10.17
N LEU A 11 -3.32 -1.92 -9.88
CA LEU A 11 -4.07 -3.10 -9.43
C LEU A 11 -4.61 -2.91 -8.01
N LEU A 12 -3.90 -2.18 -7.14
CA LEU A 12 -4.37 -1.87 -5.79
C LEU A 12 -5.72 -1.15 -5.81
N TRP A 13 -6.07 -0.44 -6.88
CA TRP A 13 -7.35 0.26 -6.97
C TRP A 13 -8.52 -0.62 -7.43
N ARG A 14 -8.22 -1.77 -8.05
CA ARG A 14 -9.20 -2.59 -8.78
C ARG A 14 -9.43 -3.96 -8.16
N HIS A 15 -8.50 -4.40 -7.32
CA HIS A 15 -8.43 -5.76 -6.81
C HIS A 15 -8.19 -5.77 -5.30
N ASN A 16 -8.57 -6.87 -4.65
CA ASN A 16 -8.27 -7.13 -3.24
C ASN A 16 -6.80 -7.60 -3.06
N ASN A 17 -6.36 -7.83 -1.82
CA ASN A 17 -4.94 -8.18 -1.57
C ASN A 17 -4.54 -9.54 -2.13
N GLU A 18 -5.44 -10.52 -2.12
CA GLU A 18 -5.18 -11.88 -2.60
C GLU A 18 -5.05 -11.90 -4.12
N GLU A 19 -5.95 -11.19 -4.81
CA GLU A 19 -5.92 -11.00 -6.26
C GLU A 19 -4.64 -10.28 -6.70
N VAL A 20 -4.25 -9.19 -6.02
CA VAL A 20 -3.00 -8.47 -6.35
C VAL A 20 -1.78 -9.35 -6.08
N ALA A 21 -1.77 -10.13 -4.99
CA ALA A 21 -0.69 -11.08 -4.71
C ALA A 21 -0.55 -12.11 -5.84
N ALA A 22 -1.67 -12.68 -6.30
CA ALA A 22 -1.68 -13.62 -7.41
C ALA A 22 -1.20 -12.99 -8.73
N LEU A 23 -1.62 -11.75 -9.04
CA LEU A 23 -1.26 -11.06 -10.28
C LEU A 23 0.20 -10.56 -10.31
N THR A 24 0.78 -10.25 -9.16
CA THR A 24 2.12 -9.62 -9.07
C THR A 24 3.22 -10.59 -8.60
N GLY A 25 2.83 -11.77 -8.10
CA GLY A 25 3.73 -12.73 -7.46
C GLY A 25 4.29 -12.26 -6.11
N ARG A 26 3.78 -11.15 -5.56
CA ARG A 26 4.18 -10.61 -4.25
C ARG A 26 3.44 -11.32 -3.12
N SER A 27 4.00 -11.26 -1.92
CA SER A 27 3.29 -11.79 -0.75
C SER A 27 2.06 -10.92 -0.40
N ILE A 28 1.01 -11.55 0.15
CA ILE A 28 -0.17 -10.83 0.65
C ILE A 28 0.23 -9.75 1.66
N LYS A 29 1.26 -10.02 2.49
CA LYS A 29 1.78 -9.06 3.45
C LYS A 29 2.37 -7.82 2.78
N GLU A 30 3.23 -7.97 1.77
CA GLU A 30 3.79 -6.83 1.02
C GLU A 30 2.70 -6.02 0.33
N VAL A 31 1.67 -6.69 -0.22
CA VAL A 31 0.52 -6.02 -0.83
C VAL A 31 -0.26 -5.21 0.21
N GLY A 32 -0.51 -5.78 1.39
CA GLY A 32 -1.18 -5.08 2.49
C GLY A 32 -0.40 -3.86 2.99
N ASP A 33 0.91 -4.02 3.21
CA ASP A 33 1.80 -2.92 3.61
C ASP A 33 1.80 -1.79 2.55
N LYS A 34 1.91 -2.13 1.25
CA LYS A 34 1.87 -1.13 0.18
C LYS A 34 0.52 -0.45 0.05
N ARG A 35 -0.59 -1.20 0.16
CA ARG A 35 -1.94 -0.63 0.08
C ARG A 35 -2.18 0.38 1.19
N LEU A 36 -1.76 0.05 2.41
CA LEU A 36 -1.85 0.98 3.53
C LEU A 36 -1.08 2.27 3.23
N GLN A 37 0.17 2.15 2.80
CA GLN A 37 1.00 3.30 2.42
C GLN A 37 0.33 4.17 1.35
N VAL A 38 -0.08 3.60 0.22
CA VAL A 38 -0.70 4.35 -0.90
C VAL A 38 -2.02 5.00 -0.48
N ASN A 39 -2.79 4.33 0.37
CA ASN A 39 -4.02 4.91 0.89
C ASN A 39 -3.72 6.16 1.73
N LEU A 40 -2.77 6.07 2.68
CA LEU A 40 -2.36 7.20 3.53
C LEU A 40 -1.84 8.37 2.70
N GLU A 41 -0.94 8.13 1.76
CA GLU A 41 -0.40 9.15 0.86
C GLU A 41 -1.50 9.88 0.07
N ARG A 42 -2.55 9.15 -0.33
CA ARG A 42 -3.67 9.69 -1.10
C ARG A 42 -4.68 10.46 -0.26
N ASN A 43 -5.10 9.89 0.88
CA ASN A 43 -6.21 10.42 1.66
C ASN A 43 -5.79 11.29 2.84
N GLY A 44 -4.51 11.26 3.24
CA GLY A 44 -3.95 12.08 4.30
C GLY A 44 -4.64 11.91 5.65
N TRP A 45 -5.29 10.75 5.89
CA TRP A 45 -6.04 10.53 7.12
C TRP A 45 -5.14 10.61 8.37
N ASP A 46 -3.93 10.06 8.27
CA ASP A 46 -2.89 10.15 9.29
C ASP A 46 -2.51 11.59 9.64
N LYS A 47 -2.46 12.49 8.65
CA LYS A 47 -2.13 13.91 8.89
C LYS A 47 -3.14 14.64 9.77
N HIS A 48 -4.35 14.13 9.87
CA HIS A 48 -5.42 14.68 10.72
C HIS A 48 -5.59 13.91 12.05
N ASN A 49 -4.83 12.83 12.24
CA ASN A 49 -4.82 12.06 13.47
C ASN A 49 -3.37 11.85 13.93
N PRO A 50 -2.85 12.68 14.85
CA PRO A 50 -1.47 12.62 15.33
C PRO A 50 -1.08 11.27 15.96
N GLU A 51 -2.06 10.50 16.45
CA GLU A 51 -1.83 9.15 17.00
C GLU A 51 -1.71 8.08 15.90
N ALA A 52 -2.15 8.40 14.68
CA ALA A 52 -2.07 7.53 13.52
C ALA A 52 -0.80 7.74 12.68
N VAL A 53 0.14 8.60 13.13
CA VAL A 53 1.47 8.74 12.51
C VAL A 53 2.07 7.35 12.36
N THR A 54 2.15 6.89 11.10
CA THR A 54 2.52 5.52 10.81
C THR A 54 4.04 5.35 10.79
N LYS A 55 4.49 4.11 10.98
CA LYS A 55 5.90 3.66 10.96
C LYS A 55 6.75 4.09 9.74
N TRP A 56 6.16 4.77 8.76
CA TRP A 56 6.76 5.15 7.49
C TRP A 56 7.24 6.59 7.44
N GLU A 57 6.80 7.47 8.37
CA GLU A 57 7.40 8.81 8.52
C GLU A 57 8.66 8.80 9.40
N ALA A 58 8.96 7.66 10.06
CA ALA A 58 10.08 7.50 10.99
C ALA A 58 11.32 6.79 10.39
N ALA A 59 11.36 6.58 9.07
CA ALA A 59 12.47 5.91 8.35
C ALA A 59 13.00 6.82 7.23
#